data_AF-A0A842UBH8-F1
#
_entry.id   AF-A0A842UBH8-F1
#
_cell.length_a   1.000
_cell.length_b   1.000
_cell.length_c   1.000
_cell.angle_alpha   90.00
_cell.angle_beta   90.00
_cell.angle_gamma   90.00
#
_symmetry.space_group_name_H-M   'P 1'
#
loop_
_entity.id
_entity.type
_entity.pdbx_description
1 polymer ?
#
loop_
_entity_poly.entity_id
_entity_poly.type
_entity_poly.pdbx_seq_one_letter_code
_entity_poly.pdbx_strand_id
1 'polypeptide(L)'
;MTTFIDAIKRLNEIGVYDVVLPFILIFVIVFAALQKTRVLGAEEREGHKYGKKNLNLVVAVCIAGMAVIPHVVSNDSNLTNGKLGGPLAGLPNVVEIMNHSLPSVSVWIVGILMLFLILGLFGGKFEVMKTPLATWVTIGAVIIIGYIFLASAGYVRQLPRSLQFLSDSSNQAVLLIILVFAVVIYFVTRSPPETRPTKFEKALESWWKD
;
A
#
# COMPACT_ATOMS: atom_id res chain seq x y z
N MET A 1 7.31 36.67 -20.49
CA MET A 1 6.54 36.59 -19.24
C MET A 1 6.69 35.18 -18.71
N THR A 2 7.21 34.99 -17.51
CA THR A 2 7.23 33.67 -16.87
C THR A 2 5.80 33.28 -16.51
N THR A 3 5.30 32.19 -17.07
CA THR A 3 4.00 31.65 -16.68
C THR A 3 4.09 30.93 -15.35
N PHE A 4 2.96 30.73 -14.66
CA PHE A 4 2.92 29.96 -13.41
C PHE A 4 3.46 28.53 -13.58
N ILE A 5 3.27 27.95 -14.78
CA ILE A 5 3.81 26.63 -15.14
C ILE A 5 5.34 26.66 -15.15
N ASP A 6 5.96 27.73 -15.65
CA ASP A 6 7.41 27.88 -15.66
C ASP A 6 7.96 28.02 -14.23
N ALA A 7 7.21 28.66 -13.33
CA ALA A 7 7.57 28.74 -11.91
C ALA A 7 7.52 27.36 -11.22
N ILE A 8 6.48 26.55 -11.49
CA ILE A 8 6.37 25.18 -10.95
C ILE A 8 7.47 24.27 -11.53
N LYS A 9 7.74 24.34 -12.83
CA LYS A 9 8.81 23.56 -13.46
C LYS A 9 10.17 23.90 -12.87
N ARG A 10 10.47 25.18 -12.66
CA ARG A 10 11.69 25.61 -11.96
C ARG A 10 11.76 25.08 -10.54
N LEU A 11 10.65 25.07 -9.80
CA LEU A 11 10.62 24.54 -8.43
C LEU A 11 10.90 23.03 -8.40
N ASN A 12 10.41 22.30 -9.40
CA ASN A 12 10.70 20.88 -9.60
C ASN A 12 12.17 20.65 -10.02
N GLU A 13 12.71 21.48 -10.92
CA GLU A 13 14.11 21.42 -11.38
C GLU A 13 15.12 21.76 -10.27
N ILE A 14 14.75 22.62 -9.32
CA ILE A 14 15.55 22.94 -8.12
C ILE A 14 15.49 21.79 -7.10
N GLY A 15 14.69 20.75 -7.34
CA GLY A 15 14.59 19.58 -6.47
C GLY A 15 13.86 19.86 -5.16
N VAL A 16 13.05 20.93 -5.08
CA VAL A 16 12.38 21.32 -3.81
C VAL A 16 11.52 20.18 -3.26
N TYR A 17 10.83 19.43 -4.13
CA TYR A 17 10.06 18.26 -3.70
C TYR A 17 10.93 17.13 -3.17
N ASP A 18 12.07 16.87 -3.82
CA ASP A 18 13.03 15.84 -3.43
C ASP A 18 13.75 16.16 -2.11
N VAL A 19 13.77 17.42 -1.69
CA VAL A 19 14.31 17.85 -0.39
C VAL A 19 13.21 17.94 0.68
N VAL A 20 12.14 18.69 0.39
CA VAL A 20 11.16 19.10 1.40
C VAL A 20 10.31 17.91 1.86
N LEU A 21 9.90 17.04 0.95
CA LEU A 21 9.03 15.91 1.26
C LEU A 21 9.72 14.92 2.22
N PRO A 22 10.93 14.41 1.95
CA PRO A 22 11.63 13.55 2.90
C PRO A 22 12.03 14.28 4.19
N PHE A 23 12.37 15.58 4.11
CA PHE A 23 12.70 16.38 5.29
C PHE A 23 11.53 16.46 6.28
N ILE A 24 10.34 16.82 5.80
CA ILE A 24 9.14 16.91 6.64
C ILE A 24 8.81 15.54 7.22
N LEU A 25 8.92 14.47 6.42
CA LEU A 25 8.62 13.12 6.88
C LEU A 25 9.54 12.68 8.03
N ILE A 26 10.86 12.82 7.87
CA ILE A 26 11.83 12.47 8.91
C ILE A 26 11.65 13.37 10.14
N PHE A 27 11.49 14.69 9.93
CA PHE A 27 11.25 15.65 10.99
C PHE A 27 10.04 15.28 11.84
N VAL A 28 8.88 15.01 11.21
CA VAL A 28 7.63 14.67 11.92
C VAL A 28 7.78 13.37 12.70
N ILE A 29 8.38 12.34 12.10
CA ILE A 29 8.57 11.03 12.77
C ILE A 29 9.48 11.18 13.98
N VAL A 30 10.63 11.82 13.82
CA VAL A 30 11.60 12.01 14.91
C VAL A 30 11.01 12.92 16.00
N PHE A 31 10.38 14.03 15.62
CA PHE A 31 9.73 14.93 16.57
C PHE A 31 8.63 14.22 17.38
N ALA A 32 7.76 13.46 16.71
CA ALA A 32 6.72 12.68 17.37
C ALA A 32 7.28 11.59 18.28
N ALA A 33 8.35 10.91 17.87
CA ALA A 33 9.03 9.91 18.68
C ALA A 33 9.66 10.54 19.94
N LEU A 34 10.36 11.67 19.81
CA LEU A 34 10.93 12.40 20.95
C LEU A 34 9.85 12.94 21.89
N GLN A 35 8.72 13.41 21.35
CA GLN A 35 7.56 13.83 22.16
C GLN A 35 6.93 12.67 22.93
N LYS A 36 6.76 11.51 22.29
CA LYS A 36 6.14 10.34 22.91
C LYS A 36 7.04 9.71 23.98
N THR A 37 8.35 9.63 23.72
CA THR A 37 9.32 9.02 24.63
C THR A 37 9.78 9.95 25.76
N ARG A 38 9.67 11.28 25.58
CA ARG A 38 10.09 12.30 26.56
C ARG A 38 11.56 12.19 26.97
N VAL A 39 12.42 11.68 26.07
CA VAL A 39 13.83 11.38 26.35
C VAL A 39 14.66 12.62 26.70
N LEU A 40 14.32 13.79 26.15
CA LEU A 40 15.00 15.07 26.43
C LEU A 40 14.42 15.81 27.66
N GLY A 41 13.61 15.11 28.46
CA GLY A 41 12.98 15.61 29.66
C GLY A 41 11.52 16.02 29.46
N ALA A 42 10.82 16.10 30.60
CA ALA A 42 9.44 16.55 30.68
C ALA A 42 9.37 17.95 31.33
N GLU A 43 8.43 18.76 30.87
CA GLU A 43 8.02 20.03 31.45
C GLU A 43 6.61 19.85 32.00
N GLU A 44 6.37 20.31 33.22
CA GLU A 44 5.07 20.21 33.87
C GLU A 44 4.33 21.53 33.62
N ARG A 45 3.20 21.48 32.92
CA ARG A 45 2.29 22.61 32.74
C ARG A 45 0.90 22.17 33.17
N GLU A 46 0.29 22.95 34.07
CA GLU A 46 -1.10 22.72 34.53
C GLU A 46 -1.34 21.29 35.07
N GLY A 47 -0.37 20.75 35.84
CA GLY A 47 -0.48 19.40 36.41
C GLY A 47 -0.27 18.24 35.43
N HIS A 48 0.02 18.54 34.15
CA HIS A 48 0.31 17.54 33.12
C HIS A 48 1.77 17.60 32.66
N LYS A 49 2.41 16.43 32.54
CA LYS A 49 3.78 16.27 32.06
C LYS A 49 3.83 16.20 30.53
N TYR A 50 4.45 17.19 29.90
CA TYR A 50 4.67 17.27 28.45
C TYR A 50 6.16 17.12 28.12
N GLY A 51 6.52 16.64 26.93
CA GLY A 51 7.91 16.68 26.47
C GLY A 51 8.35 18.12 26.15
N LYS A 52 9.60 18.48 26.46
CA LYS A 52 10.16 19.81 26.14
C LYS A 52 10.13 20.09 24.64
N LYS A 53 9.12 20.83 24.18
CA LYS A 53 8.83 21.05 22.74
C LYS A 53 10.00 21.68 21.99
N ASN A 54 10.63 22.69 22.58
CA ASN A 54 11.71 23.45 21.93
C ASN A 54 12.94 22.58 21.66
N LEU A 55 13.35 21.75 22.64
CA LEU A 55 14.48 20.84 22.48
C LEU A 55 14.17 19.73 21.47
N ASN A 56 12.99 19.11 21.58
CA ASN A 56 12.55 18.08 20.63
C ASN A 56 12.50 18.62 19.20
N LEU A 57 12.08 19.87 19.01
CA LEU A 57 12.03 20.53 17.71
C LEU A 57 13.43 20.75 17.13
N VAL A 58 14.36 21.33 17.91
CA VAL A 58 15.73 21.58 17.45
C VAL A 58 16.42 20.27 17.07
N VAL A 59 16.33 19.24 17.93
CA VAL A 59 16.95 17.94 17.66
C VAL A 59 16.35 17.27 16.42
N ALA A 60 15.02 17.31 16.26
CA ALA A 60 14.37 16.75 15.07
C ALA A 60 14.78 17.48 13.78
N VAL A 61 14.91 18.81 13.81
CA VAL A 61 15.40 19.60 12.66
C VAL A 61 16.85 19.24 12.34
N CYS A 62 17.72 19.12 13.34
CA CYS A 62 19.12 18.72 13.12
C CYS A 62 19.22 17.32 12.50
N ILE A 63 18.46 16.34 13.00
CA ILE A 63 18.46 14.97 12.46
C ILE A 63 17.89 14.94 11.04
N ALA A 64 16.76 15.60 10.80
CA ALA A 64 16.16 15.66 9.46
C ALA A 64 17.10 16.36 8.46
N GLY A 65 17.74 17.46 8.88
CA GLY A 65 18.74 18.15 8.07
C GLY A 65 19.95 17.26 7.76
N MET A 66 20.51 16.57 8.76
CA MET A 66 21.62 15.64 8.57
C MET A 66 21.28 14.48 7.64
N ALA A 67 20.02 14.03 7.62
CA ALA A 67 19.58 12.94 6.75
C ALA A 67 19.36 13.40 5.30
N VAL A 68 18.85 14.61 5.09
CA VAL A 68 18.42 15.09 3.76
C VAL A 68 19.50 15.91 3.06
N ILE A 69 20.27 16.75 3.76
CA ILE A 69 21.28 17.60 3.13
C ILE A 69 22.31 16.79 2.32
N PRO A 70 22.87 15.66 2.83
CA PRO A 70 23.80 14.86 2.05
C PRO A 70 23.21 14.36 0.74
N HIS A 71 21.93 13.99 0.70
CA HIS A 71 21.24 13.54 -0.51
C HIS A 71 21.24 14.60 -1.61
N VAL A 72 21.11 15.87 -1.25
CA VAL A 72 21.05 17.01 -2.19
C VAL A 72 22.45 17.46 -2.62
N VAL A 73 23.40 17.43 -1.67
CA VAL A 73 24.76 17.93 -1.90
C VAL A 73 25.62 16.90 -2.62
N SER A 74 25.40 15.60 -2.40
CA SER A 74 26.08 14.53 -3.14
C SER A 74 25.45 14.36 -4.53
N ASN A 75 25.66 15.36 -5.38
CA ASN A 75 25.17 15.47 -6.75
C ASN A 75 25.95 14.54 -7.70
N ASP A 76 26.25 13.32 -7.27
CA ASP A 76 27.12 12.40 -7.99
C ASP A 76 26.28 11.46 -8.86
N SER A 77 26.35 11.66 -10.17
CA SER A 77 25.62 10.90 -11.20
C SER A 77 25.97 9.41 -11.26
N ASN A 78 26.87 8.94 -10.39
CA ASN A 78 27.17 7.52 -10.14
C ASN A 78 26.45 6.97 -8.88
N LEU A 79 25.18 7.33 -8.68
CA LEU A 79 24.23 6.71 -7.71
C LEU A 79 23.87 5.27 -8.08
N THR A 80 24.80 4.44 -8.55
CA THR A 80 24.48 3.08 -8.99
C THR A 80 24.23 2.10 -7.85
N ASN A 81 24.31 2.50 -6.57
CA ASN A 81 24.18 1.57 -5.43
C ASN A 81 23.55 2.14 -4.14
N GLY A 82 22.79 3.24 -4.19
CA GLY A 82 22.13 3.80 -2.98
C GLY A 82 23.10 4.35 -1.92
N LYS A 83 24.31 4.76 -2.35
CA LYS A 83 25.38 5.29 -1.50
C LYS A 83 25.66 6.75 -1.88
N LEU A 84 25.90 7.57 -0.86
CA LEU A 84 26.31 8.98 -0.99
C LEU A 84 27.66 9.06 -1.75
N GLY A 85 27.83 10.10 -2.57
CA GLY A 85 29.09 10.46 -3.24
C GLY A 85 29.92 11.50 -2.48
N GLY A 86 31.12 11.82 -2.95
CA GLY A 86 31.97 12.89 -2.38
C GLY A 86 32.62 12.55 -1.01
N PRO A 87 32.79 13.52 -0.09
CA PRO A 87 33.45 13.31 1.21
C PRO A 87 32.77 12.30 2.14
N LEU A 88 31.53 11.93 1.82
CA LEU A 88 30.69 10.96 2.54
C LEU A 88 30.52 9.66 1.72
N ALA A 89 31.44 9.43 0.77
CA ALA A 89 31.42 8.29 -0.14
C ALA A 89 31.24 6.96 0.60
N GLY A 90 30.20 6.22 0.24
CA GLY A 90 29.95 4.88 0.75
C GLY A 90 28.91 4.78 1.87
N LEU A 91 28.45 5.90 2.42
CA LEU A 91 27.35 5.92 3.39
C LEU A 91 25.99 5.71 2.69
N PRO A 92 25.06 4.93 3.28
CA PRO A 92 23.74 4.71 2.69
C PRO A 92 22.93 6.01 2.62
N ASN A 93 22.29 6.25 1.48
CA ASN A 93 21.42 7.40 1.26
C ASN A 93 20.01 7.11 1.79
N VAL A 94 19.68 7.66 2.97
CA VAL A 94 18.39 7.39 3.65
C VAL A 94 17.19 7.79 2.80
N VAL A 95 17.28 8.91 2.09
CA VAL A 95 16.18 9.44 1.25
C VAL A 95 15.91 8.49 0.08
N GLU A 96 16.97 7.99 -0.56
CA GLU A 96 16.85 7.06 -1.68
C GLU A 96 16.30 5.70 -1.23
N ILE A 97 16.78 5.18 -0.10
CA ILE A 97 16.23 3.96 0.52
C ILE A 97 14.73 4.13 0.78
N MET A 98 14.32 5.29 1.28
CA MET A 98 12.93 5.59 1.54
C MET A 98 12.12 5.66 0.23
N ASN A 99 12.63 6.31 -0.81
CA ASN A 99 11.96 6.41 -2.11
C ASN A 99 11.78 5.04 -2.78
N HIS A 100 12.71 4.11 -2.58
CA HIS A 100 12.54 2.72 -3.05
C HIS A 100 11.66 1.87 -2.14
N SER A 101 11.69 2.11 -0.83
CA SER A 101 10.94 1.29 0.15
C SER A 101 9.47 1.70 0.24
N LEU A 102 9.15 3.00 0.16
CA LEU A 102 7.79 3.52 0.36
C LEU A 102 6.78 2.94 -0.65
N PRO A 103 7.06 2.88 -1.97
CA PRO A 103 6.13 2.27 -2.93
C PRO A 103 5.97 0.77 -2.66
N SER A 104 7.07 0.04 -2.43
CA SER A 104 7.03 -1.40 -2.17
C SER A 104 6.21 -1.74 -0.93
N VAL A 105 6.45 -1.06 0.20
CA VAL A 105 5.68 -1.27 1.44
C VAL A 105 4.23 -0.86 1.26
N SER A 106 3.95 0.21 0.50
CA SER A 106 2.57 0.63 0.22
C SER A 106 1.79 -0.43 -0.57
N VAL A 107 2.42 -1.06 -1.57
CA VAL A 107 1.79 -2.17 -2.32
C VAL A 107 1.49 -3.36 -1.40
N TRP A 108 2.39 -3.69 -0.48
CA TRP A 108 2.16 -4.74 0.52
C TRP A 108 1.00 -4.39 1.45
N ILE A 109 0.93 -3.16 1.97
CA ILE A 109 -0.17 -2.70 2.83
C ILE A 109 -1.49 -2.80 2.08
N VAL A 110 -1.55 -2.31 0.84
CA VAL A 110 -2.78 -2.40 0.03
C VAL A 110 -3.18 -3.85 -0.21
N GLY A 111 -2.22 -4.73 -0.53
CA GLY A 111 -2.49 -6.16 -0.72
C GLY A 111 -3.04 -6.83 0.56
N ILE A 112 -2.45 -6.54 1.72
CA ILE A 112 -2.93 -7.05 3.02
C ILE A 112 -4.31 -6.49 3.35
N LEU A 113 -4.54 -5.20 3.12
CA LEU A 113 -5.85 -4.58 3.33
C LEU A 113 -6.91 -5.20 2.43
N MET A 114 -6.60 -5.45 1.15
CA MET A 114 -7.52 -6.14 0.24
C MET A 114 -7.80 -7.57 0.69
N LEU A 115 -6.78 -8.30 1.14
CA LEU A 115 -6.98 -9.64 1.72
C LEU A 115 -7.91 -9.59 2.93
N PHE A 116 -7.68 -8.66 3.86
CA PHE A 116 -8.54 -8.48 5.03
C PHE A 116 -9.94 -7.99 4.67
N LEU A 117 -10.10 -7.19 3.61
CA LEU A 117 -11.41 -6.81 3.09
C LEU A 117 -12.14 -8.01 2.49
N ILE A 118 -11.48 -8.87 1.71
CA ILE A 118 -12.08 -10.10 1.18
C ILE A 118 -12.46 -11.03 2.33
N LEU A 119 -11.55 -11.26 3.30
CA LEU A 119 -11.84 -12.07 4.47
C LEU A 119 -12.95 -11.47 5.34
N GLY A 120 -13.03 -10.16 5.49
CA GLY A 120 -14.10 -9.49 6.24
C GLY A 120 -15.44 -9.49 5.51
N LEU A 121 -15.42 -9.23 4.20
CA LEU A 121 -16.60 -9.17 3.33
C LEU A 121 -17.23 -10.55 3.13
N PHE A 122 -16.41 -11.58 2.96
CA PHE A 122 -16.89 -12.93 2.68
C PHE A 122 -16.82 -13.87 3.90
N GLY A 123 -15.95 -13.61 4.87
CA GLY A 123 -15.71 -14.46 6.04
C GLY A 123 -16.75 -14.38 7.15
N GLY A 124 -17.74 -13.49 7.04
CA GLY A 124 -18.87 -13.47 7.97
C GLY A 124 -19.80 -14.68 7.83
N LYS A 125 -19.92 -15.26 6.62
CA LYS A 125 -20.76 -16.44 6.34
C LYS A 125 -20.27 -17.18 5.09
N PHE A 126 -19.05 -17.72 5.14
CA PHE A 126 -18.71 -18.82 4.25
C PHE A 126 -19.41 -20.11 4.74
N GLU A 127 -20.75 -20.13 4.74
CA GLU A 127 -21.42 -21.34 4.28
C GLU A 127 -21.12 -21.40 2.79
N VAL A 128 -19.89 -21.85 2.47
CA VAL A 128 -19.54 -22.28 1.13
C VAL A 128 -20.62 -23.29 0.78
N MET A 129 -21.54 -22.81 -0.05
CA MET A 129 -22.63 -23.55 -0.65
C MET A 129 -22.10 -24.96 -0.91
N LYS A 130 -22.78 -25.98 -0.37
CA LYS A 130 -22.31 -27.37 -0.15
C LYS A 130 -21.85 -28.14 -1.40
N THR A 131 -21.52 -27.45 -2.50
CA THR A 131 -20.93 -27.95 -3.72
C THR A 131 -19.40 -27.77 -3.74
N PRO A 132 -18.61 -28.85 -3.82
CA PRO A 132 -17.15 -28.81 -3.89
C PRO A 132 -16.60 -27.87 -4.97
N LEU A 133 -17.34 -27.69 -6.07
CA LEU A 133 -16.99 -26.82 -7.20
C LEU A 133 -16.89 -25.34 -6.83
N ALA A 134 -17.76 -24.82 -5.96
CA ALA A 134 -17.72 -23.40 -5.59
C ALA A 134 -16.47 -23.08 -4.76
N THR A 135 -16.05 -23.98 -3.87
CA THR A 135 -14.83 -23.86 -3.07
C THR A 135 -13.58 -23.75 -3.95
N TRP A 136 -13.46 -24.61 -4.97
CA TRP A 136 -12.31 -24.63 -5.87
C TRP A 136 -12.21 -23.36 -6.72
N VAL A 137 -13.35 -22.81 -7.16
CA VAL A 137 -13.39 -21.56 -7.92
C VAL A 137 -12.99 -20.36 -7.03
N THR A 138 -13.46 -20.30 -5.79
CA THR A 138 -13.08 -19.22 -4.87
C THR A 138 -11.60 -19.28 -4.48
N ILE A 139 -11.08 -20.47 -4.19
CA ILE A 139 -9.64 -20.66 -3.91
C ILE A 139 -8.81 -20.28 -5.15
N GLY A 140 -9.23 -20.69 -6.34
CA GLY A 140 -8.59 -20.30 -7.60
C GLY A 140 -8.57 -18.79 -7.81
N ALA A 141 -9.69 -18.10 -7.54
CA ALA A 141 -9.77 -16.64 -7.64
C ALA A 141 -8.84 -15.94 -6.66
N VAL A 142 -8.75 -16.42 -5.41
CA VAL A 142 -7.83 -15.86 -4.40
C VAL A 142 -6.37 -16.07 -4.80
N ILE A 143 -6.01 -17.24 -5.34
CA ILE A 143 -4.65 -17.54 -5.84
C ILE A 143 -4.31 -16.65 -7.04
N ILE A 144 -5.23 -16.48 -7.99
CA ILE A 144 -5.03 -15.63 -9.18
C ILE A 144 -4.88 -14.16 -8.78
N ILE A 145 -5.72 -13.65 -7.86
CA ILE A 145 -5.63 -12.27 -7.37
C ILE A 145 -4.31 -12.05 -6.62
N GLY A 146 -3.94 -12.97 -5.73
CA GLY A 146 -2.66 -12.92 -5.00
C GLY A 146 -1.46 -12.96 -5.97
N TYR A 147 -1.55 -13.77 -7.01
CA TYR A 147 -0.53 -13.87 -8.06
C TYR A 147 -0.39 -12.56 -8.86
N ILE A 148 -1.51 -11.95 -9.28
CA ILE A 148 -1.51 -10.65 -9.99
C ILE A 148 -0.90 -9.57 -9.10
N PHE A 149 -1.21 -9.57 -7.80
CA PHE A 149 -0.63 -8.62 -6.85
C PHE A 149 0.89 -8.79 -6.70
N LEU A 150 1.36 -10.03 -6.54
CA LEU A 150 2.79 -10.35 -6.44
C LEU A 150 3.55 -10.03 -7.74
N ALA A 151 2.93 -10.27 -8.89
CA ALA A 151 3.48 -9.90 -10.19
C ALA A 151 3.57 -8.38 -10.35
N SER A 152 2.50 -7.65 -9.99
CA SER A 152 2.46 -6.18 -10.04
C SER A 152 3.46 -5.52 -9.09
N ALA A 153 3.73 -6.14 -7.94
CA ALA A 153 4.71 -5.67 -6.96
C ALA A 153 6.17 -5.84 -7.44
N GLY A 154 6.39 -6.39 -8.64
CA GLY A 154 7.71 -6.61 -9.21
C GLY A 154 8.50 -7.74 -8.53
N TYR A 155 7.84 -8.56 -7.70
CA TYR A 155 8.43 -9.73 -7.06
C TYR A 155 8.56 -10.91 -8.03
N VAL A 156 7.68 -11.00 -9.04
CA VAL A 156 7.76 -12.02 -10.10
C VAL A 156 8.47 -11.42 -11.32
N ARG A 157 9.80 -11.53 -11.36
CA ARG A 157 10.64 -10.90 -12.41
C ARG A 157 10.82 -11.75 -13.68
N GLN A 158 10.47 -13.04 -13.65
CA GLN A 158 10.61 -13.94 -14.79
C GLN A 158 9.32 -14.72 -15.00
N LEU A 159 8.55 -14.31 -16.01
CA LEU A 159 7.39 -15.06 -16.49
C LEU A 159 7.85 -16.07 -17.55
N PRO A 160 7.23 -17.27 -17.62
CA PRO A 160 7.34 -18.13 -18.79
C PRO A 160 6.99 -17.33 -20.05
N ARG A 161 7.65 -17.60 -21.19
CA ARG A 161 7.46 -16.84 -22.45
C ARG A 161 5.99 -16.62 -22.82
N SER A 162 5.13 -17.58 -22.51
CA SER A 162 3.69 -17.53 -22.77
C SER A 162 2.91 -16.56 -21.88
N LEU A 163 3.45 -16.10 -20.75
CA LEU A 163 2.81 -15.22 -19.76
C LEU A 163 3.44 -13.82 -19.69
N GLN A 164 4.52 -13.54 -20.43
CA GLN A 164 5.18 -12.22 -20.48
C GLN A 164 4.24 -11.07 -20.87
N PHE A 165 3.14 -11.37 -21.56
CA PHE A 165 2.11 -10.38 -21.89
C PHE A 165 1.40 -9.80 -20.66
N LEU A 166 1.48 -10.46 -19.48
CA LEU A 166 0.90 -10.01 -18.21
C LEU A 166 1.80 -9.06 -17.42
N SER A 167 3.11 -9.00 -17.71
CA SER A 167 4.03 -8.05 -17.06
C SER A 167 4.02 -6.66 -17.68
N ASP A 168 3.34 -6.48 -18.80
CA ASP A 168 3.18 -5.17 -19.42
C ASP A 168 2.09 -4.38 -18.69
N SER A 169 2.46 -3.20 -18.20
CA SER A 169 1.57 -2.30 -17.45
C SER A 169 0.30 -1.92 -18.23
N SER A 170 0.36 -1.88 -19.57
CA SER A 170 -0.80 -1.58 -20.40
C SER A 170 -1.79 -2.75 -20.46
N ASN A 171 -1.27 -3.96 -20.63
CA ASN A 171 -2.09 -5.17 -20.73
C ASN A 171 -2.72 -5.55 -19.39
N GLN A 172 -1.99 -5.31 -18.29
CA GLN A 172 -2.46 -5.58 -16.94
C GLN A 172 -3.69 -4.73 -16.59
N ALA A 173 -3.71 -3.45 -16.97
CA ALA A 173 -4.85 -2.56 -16.74
C ALA A 173 -6.10 -3.03 -17.50
N VAL A 174 -5.95 -3.43 -18.77
CA VAL A 174 -7.05 -3.93 -19.60
C VAL A 174 -7.60 -5.25 -19.07
N LEU A 175 -6.72 -6.17 -18.66
CA LEU A 175 -7.12 -7.44 -18.06
C LEU A 175 -7.85 -7.26 -16.73
N LEU A 176 -7.40 -6.32 -15.89
CA LEU A 176 -8.06 -5.99 -14.63
C LEU A 176 -9.46 -5.43 -14.87
N ILE A 177 -9.62 -4.52 -15.85
CA ILE A 177 -10.93 -3.98 -16.24
C ILE A 177 -11.86 -5.10 -16.72
N ILE A 178 -11.38 -5.98 -17.61
CA ILE A 178 -12.17 -7.11 -18.13
C ILE A 178 -12.58 -8.06 -17.00
N LEU A 179 -11.67 -8.36 -16.07
CA LEU A 179 -11.94 -9.25 -14.95
C LEU A 179 -12.95 -8.64 -13.98
N VAL A 180 -12.82 -7.35 -13.64
CA VAL A 180 -13.80 -6.63 -12.80
C VAL A 180 -15.16 -6.62 -13.49
N PHE A 181 -15.21 -6.35 -14.80
CA PHE A 181 -16.46 -6.38 -15.55
C PHE A 181 -17.12 -7.77 -15.56
N ALA A 182 -16.34 -8.84 -15.75
CA ALA A 182 -16.85 -10.21 -15.73
C ALA A 182 -17.42 -10.59 -14.37
N VAL A 183 -16.77 -10.17 -13.27
CA VAL A 183 -17.27 -10.37 -11.90
C VAL A 183 -18.57 -9.59 -11.67
N VAL A 184 -18.63 -8.33 -12.10
CA VAL A 184 -19.84 -7.51 -11.98
C VAL A 184 -21.00 -8.13 -12.75
N ILE A 185 -20.78 -8.54 -14.00
CA ILE A 185 -21.81 -9.20 -14.82
C ILE A 185 -22.27 -10.48 -14.13
N TYR A 186 -21.35 -11.33 -13.66
CA TYR A 186 -21.69 -12.57 -12.97
C TYR A 186 -22.53 -12.32 -11.70
N PHE A 187 -22.21 -11.28 -10.95
CA PHE A 187 -22.93 -10.95 -9.71
C PHE A 187 -24.31 -10.36 -10.00
N VAL A 188 -24.42 -9.51 -11.02
CA VAL A 188 -25.68 -8.86 -11.43
C VAL A 188 -26.61 -9.85 -12.15
N THR A 189 -26.08 -10.81 -12.90
CA THR A 189 -26.90 -11.77 -13.67
C THR A 189 -27.36 -12.99 -12.86
N ARG A 190 -26.88 -13.16 -11.62
CA ARG A 190 -27.38 -14.23 -10.74
C ARG A 190 -28.75 -13.86 -10.18
N SER A 191 -29.80 -14.41 -10.78
CA SER A 191 -31.13 -14.48 -10.14
C SER A 191 -31.08 -15.43 -8.93
N PRO A 192 -31.78 -15.11 -7.83
CA PRO A 192 -31.88 -16.02 -6.69
C PRO A 192 -32.55 -17.34 -7.11
N PRO A 193 -32.05 -18.50 -6.66
CA PRO A 193 -32.65 -19.78 -7.01
C PRO A 193 -34.06 -19.88 -6.43
N GLU A 194 -35.04 -20.26 -7.25
CA GLU A 194 -36.38 -20.62 -6.79
C GLU A 194 -36.27 -21.71 -5.73
N THR A 195 -36.67 -21.38 -4.50
CA THR A 195 -36.75 -22.31 -3.38
C THR A 195 -37.80 -23.37 -3.70
N ARG A 196 -37.39 -24.51 -4.28
CA ARG A 196 -38.27 -25.69 -4.36
C ARG A 196 -38.48 -26.21 -2.93
N PRO A 197 -39.72 -26.24 -2.41
CA PRO A 197 -39.98 -26.68 -1.05
C PRO A 197 -39.48 -28.11 -0.87
N THR A 198 -38.76 -28.32 0.23
CA THR A 198 -38.12 -29.61 0.52
C THR A 198 -39.18 -30.68 0.76
N LYS A 199 -38.85 -31.95 0.50
CA LYS A 199 -39.78 -33.09 0.71
C LYS A 199 -40.36 -33.12 2.14
N PHE A 200 -39.64 -32.54 3.11
CA PHE A 200 -40.06 -32.40 4.49
C PHE A 200 -41.16 -31.37 4.68
N GLU A 201 -41.09 -30.24 3.98
CA GLU A 201 -42.11 -29.17 3.98
C GLU A 201 -43.43 -29.67 3.40
N LYS A 202 -43.36 -30.42 2.29
CA LYS A 202 -44.55 -31.07 1.71
C LYS A 202 -45.18 -32.12 2.65
N ALA A 203 -44.35 -32.83 3.42
CA ALA A 203 -44.84 -33.82 4.38
C ALA A 203 -45.50 -33.16 5.60
N LEU A 204 -44.98 -32.01 6.04
CA LEU A 204 -45.58 -31.19 7.10
C LEU A 204 -46.91 -30.56 6.68
N GLU A 205 -47.00 -30.03 5.46
CA GLU A 205 -48.26 -29.48 4.94
C GLU A 205 -49.35 -30.55 4.78
N SER A 206 -48.99 -31.78 4.42
CA SER A 206 -49.95 -32.89 4.39
C SER A 206 -50.40 -33.31 5.79
N TRP A 207 -49.50 -33.26 6.78
CA TRP A 207 -49.82 -33.65 8.16
C TRP A 207 -50.69 -32.63 8.91
N TRP A 208 -50.71 -31.38 8.45
CA TRP A 208 -51.49 -30.29 9.05
C TRP A 208 -52.87 -30.10 8.40
N LYS A 209 -53.17 -30.83 7.32
CA LYS A 209 -54.43 -30.76 6.57
C LYS A 209 -55.41 -31.91 6.84
N ASP A 210 -54.98 -32.93 7.58
CA ASP A 210 -55.81 -34.02 8.12
C ASP A 210 -56.16 -33.75 9.59
#